data_AF-A0A2W5BAI4-F1
#
_entry.id   AF-A0A2W5BAI4-F1
#
_cell.length_a   1.000
_cell.length_b   1.000
_cell.length_c   1.000
_cell.angle_alpha   90.00
_cell.angle_beta   90.00
_cell.angle_gamma   90.00
#
_symmetry.space_group_name_H-M   'P 1'
#
loop_
_entity.id
_entity.type
_entity.pdbx_description
1 polymer ?
#
loop_
_entity_poly.entity_id
_entity_poly.type
_entity_poly.pdbx_seq_one_letter_code
_entity_poly.pdbx_strand_id
1 'polypeptide(L)'
;MKLLTGNDLASGDVTWWTGRDWSRHVEDATDVGEDGERIASVEEAARRVNVPYVIDAVATPEGPRPAHIKDRIRALGPTVRTDLTLKPADPDAGAWVI
;
A
#
# COMPACT_ATOMS: atom_id res chain seq x y z
N MET A 1 -12.67 -6.02 0.62
CA MET A 1 -12.25 -5.24 -0.57
C MET A 1 -10.88 -5.73 -1.01
N LYS A 2 -10.50 -5.50 -2.26
CA LYS A 2 -9.18 -5.84 -2.78
C LYS A 2 -8.40 -4.56 -3.06
N LEU A 3 -7.15 -4.49 -2.60
CA LEU A 3 -6.26 -3.37 -2.89
C LEU A 3 -5.16 -3.81 -3.83
N LEU A 4 -4.70 -2.90 -4.69
CA LEU A 4 -3.50 -3.09 -5.48
C LEU A 4 -2.35 -2.30 -4.84
N THR A 5 -1.24 -2.99 -4.58
CA THR A 5 -0.02 -2.41 -4.01
C THR A 5 1.21 -2.84 -4.81
N GLY A 6 2.27 -2.05 -4.74
CA GLY A 6 3.57 -2.38 -5.31
C GLY A 6 4.63 -1.45 -4.76
N ASN A 7 5.75 -1.33 -5.46
CA ASN A 7 6.80 -0.37 -5.12
C ASN A 7 6.93 0.66 -6.23
N ASP A 8 7.03 1.94 -5.87
CA ASP A 8 7.42 2.99 -6.81
C ASP A 8 8.78 2.64 -7.42
N LEU A 9 8.88 2.74 -8.74
CA LEU A 9 10.08 2.28 -9.44
C LEU A 9 11.30 3.16 -9.15
N ALA A 10 11.11 4.46 -8.91
CA ALA A 10 12.20 5.42 -8.74
C ALA A 10 12.71 5.48 -7.29
N SER A 11 11.81 5.51 -6.31
CA SER A 11 12.18 5.60 -4.89
C SER A 11 12.24 4.25 -4.18
N GLY A 12 11.51 3.25 -4.67
CA GLY A 12 11.30 1.98 -3.98
C GLY A 12 10.25 2.07 -2.86
N ASP A 13 9.57 3.21 -2.67
CA ASP A 13 8.52 3.37 -1.66
C ASP A 13 7.38 2.39 -1.91
N VAL A 14 6.76 1.88 -0.85
CA VAL A 14 5.51 1.10 -0.98
C VAL A 14 4.40 2.04 -1.41
N THR A 15 3.66 1.67 -2.47
CA THR A 15 2.57 2.47 -3.01
C THR A 15 1.27 1.68 -3.16
N TRP A 16 0.17 2.42 -3.27
CA TRP A 16 -1.21 1.95 -3.26
C TRP A 16 -1.99 2.61 -4.38
N TRP A 17 -2.77 1.83 -5.13
CA TRP A 17 -3.56 2.33 -6.24
C TRP A 17 -4.79 3.12 -5.77
N THR A 18 -4.92 4.36 -6.24
CA THR A 18 -6.01 5.29 -5.87
C THR A 18 -7.24 5.18 -6.78
N GLY A 19 -7.16 4.38 -7.85
CA GLY A 19 -8.14 4.37 -8.95
C GLY A 19 -7.64 5.07 -10.22
N ARG A 20 -6.61 5.89 -10.09
CA ARG A 20 -6.06 6.72 -11.19
C ARG A 20 -4.53 6.84 -11.18
N ASP A 21 -3.93 6.81 -10.00
CA ASP A 21 -2.51 6.97 -9.77
C ASP A 21 -2.08 6.19 -8.51
N TRP A 22 -0.85 6.43 -8.04
CA TRP A 22 -0.23 5.72 -6.93
C TRP A 22 0.04 6.67 -5.77
N SER A 23 -0.43 6.32 -4.58
CA SER A 23 -0.14 7.03 -3.32
C SER A 23 0.79 6.21 -2.44
N ARG A 24 1.54 6.86 -1.55
CA ARG A 24 2.29 6.19 -0.47
C ARG A 24 1.41 5.84 0.73
N HIS A 25 0.24 6.45 0.82
CA HIS A 25 -0.70 6.28 1.92
C HIS A 25 -1.75 5.23 1.56
N VAL A 26 -1.90 4.24 2.44
CA VAL A 26 -2.88 3.16 2.24
C VAL A 26 -4.31 3.67 2.34
N GLU A 27 -4.51 4.76 3.08
CA GLU A 27 -5.80 5.43 3.28
C GLU A 27 -6.40 5.95 1.97
N ASP A 28 -5.56 6.23 0.96
CA ASP A 28 -5.98 6.70 -0.37
C ASP A 28 -6.38 5.56 -1.32
N ALA A 29 -6.18 4.30 -0.92
CA ALA A 29 -6.36 3.15 -1.79
C ALA A 29 -7.85 2.86 -2.05
N THR A 30 -8.18 2.48 -3.29
CA THR A 30 -9.55 2.08 -3.67
C THR A 30 -9.68 0.58 -3.85
N ASP A 31 -10.91 0.07 -3.75
CA ASP A 31 -11.22 -1.32 -4.12
C ASP A 31 -11.00 -1.50 -5.63
N VAL A 32 -10.14 -2.45 -6.01
CA VAL A 32 -9.86 -2.81 -7.40
C VAL A 32 -10.70 -3.98 -7.90
N GLY A 33 -11.48 -4.63 -7.03
CA GLY A 33 -12.36 -5.73 -7.39
C GLY A 33 -11.64 -6.83 -8.19
N GLU A 34 -12.24 -7.24 -9.31
CA GLU A 34 -11.66 -8.25 -10.22
C GLU A 34 -10.64 -7.67 -11.21
N ASP A 35 -10.59 -6.35 -11.36
CA ASP A 35 -9.72 -5.65 -12.31
C ASP A 35 -8.27 -5.51 -11.81
N GLY A 36 -8.00 -5.82 -10.54
CA GLY A 36 -6.70 -5.57 -9.89
C GLY A 36 -5.50 -6.13 -10.66
N GLU A 37 -5.55 -7.39 -11.08
CA GLU A 37 -4.45 -8.05 -11.82
C GLU A 37 -4.24 -7.44 -13.22
N ARG A 38 -5.33 -7.01 -13.87
CA ARG A 38 -5.26 -6.33 -15.17
C ARG A 38 -4.60 -4.96 -15.03
N ILE A 39 -4.98 -4.19 -14.00
CA ILE A 39 -4.37 -2.89 -13.70
C ILE A 39 -2.88 -3.08 -13.35
N ALA A 40 -2.56 -4.06 -12.50
CA ALA A 40 -1.18 -4.41 -12.13
C ALA A 40 -0.30 -4.62 -13.35
N SER A 41 -0.74 -5.46 -14.30
CA SER A 41 0.01 -5.74 -15.53
C SER A 41 0.22 -4.51 -16.41
N VAL A 42 -0.79 -3.64 -16.54
CA VAL A 42 -0.68 -2.40 -17.34
C VAL A 42 0.30 -1.42 -16.69
N GLU A 43 0.21 -1.23 -15.38
CA GLU A 43 1.06 -0.29 -14.64
C GLU A 43 2.52 -0.76 -14.57
N GLU A 44 2.75 -2.06 -14.43
CA GLU A 44 4.08 -2.68 -14.49
C GLU A 44 4.69 -2.55 -15.89
N ALA A 45 3.94 -2.87 -16.94
CA ALA A 45 4.40 -2.72 -18.33
C ALA A 45 4.73 -1.26 -18.68
N ALA A 46 4.00 -0.31 -18.08
CA ALA A 46 4.28 1.11 -18.19
C ALA A 46 5.46 1.59 -17.32
N ARG A 47 6.05 0.71 -16.51
CA ARG A 47 7.17 0.98 -15.59
C ARG A 47 6.85 2.08 -14.56
N ARG A 48 5.59 2.16 -14.14
CA ARG A 48 5.15 3.07 -13.05
C ARG A 48 5.28 2.43 -11.68
N VAL A 49 5.25 1.10 -11.62
CA VAL A 49 5.33 0.31 -10.39
C VAL A 49 6.16 -0.94 -10.64
N ASN A 50 6.79 -1.45 -9.58
CA ASN A 50 7.55 -2.69 -9.58
C ASN A 50 6.85 -3.74 -8.71
N VAL A 51 6.75 -4.98 -9.22
CA VAL A 51 6.13 -6.14 -8.56
C VAL A 51 4.76 -5.81 -7.95
N PRO A 52 3.80 -5.28 -8.73
CA PRO A 52 2.47 -5.02 -8.20
C PRO A 52 1.72 -6.33 -7.92
N TYR A 53 0.94 -6.36 -6.84
CA TYR A 53 0.11 -7.50 -6.47
C TYR A 53 -1.16 -7.07 -5.72
N VAL A 54 -2.20 -7.89 -5.83
CA VAL A 54 -3.49 -7.66 -5.15
C VAL A 54 -3.48 -8.28 -3.75
N ILE A 55 -4.04 -7.57 -2.78
CA ILE A 55 -4.24 -8.05 -1.41
C ILE A 55 -5.68 -7.87 -0.94
N ASP A 56 -6.07 -8.67 0.04
CA ASP A 56 -7.32 -8.46 0.77
C ASP A 56 -7.17 -7.35 1.81
N ALA A 57 -8.24 -6.56 1.96
CA ALA A 57 -8.35 -5.52 2.97
C ALA A 57 -9.79 -5.39 3.50
N VAL A 58 -9.91 -4.74 4.64
CA VAL A 58 -11.16 -4.41 5.31
C VAL A 58 -11.34 -2.89 5.27
N ALA A 59 -12.53 -2.42 4.88
CA ALA A 59 -12.84 -1.00 4.94
C ALA A 59 -13.02 -0.56 6.39
N THR A 60 -12.41 0.57 6.78
CA THR A 60 -12.56 1.18 8.10
C THR A 60 -12.91 2.67 7.94
N PRO A 61 -13.41 3.35 8.98
CA PRO A 61 -13.71 4.79 8.90
C PRO A 61 -12.51 5.65 8.50
N GLU A 62 -11.29 5.22 8.82
CA GLU A 62 -10.03 5.93 8.54
C GLU A 62 -9.42 5.57 7.17
N GLY A 63 -10.07 4.69 6.40
CA GLY A 63 -9.57 4.17 5.13
C GLY A 63 -9.46 2.64 5.12
N PRO A 64 -9.00 2.03 4.03
CA PRO A 64 -8.86 0.58 3.99
C PRO A 64 -7.65 0.12 4.83
N ARG A 65 -7.84 -0.98 5.55
CA ARG A 65 -6.79 -1.64 6.34
C ARG A 65 -6.44 -3.00 5.73
N PRO A 66 -5.17 -3.24 5.35
CA PRO A 66 -4.75 -4.55 4.86
C PRO A 66 -5.11 -5.69 5.82
N ALA A 67 -5.63 -6.79 5.30
CA ALA A 67 -6.08 -7.91 6.11
C ALA A 67 -4.91 -8.63 6.80
N HIS A 68 -3.79 -8.78 6.08
CA HIS A 68 -2.61 -9.50 6.56
C HIS A 68 -1.55 -8.57 7.18
N ILE A 69 -0.92 -9.01 8.28
CA ILE A 69 0.03 -8.20 9.06
C ILE A 69 1.25 -7.75 8.25
N LYS A 70 1.75 -8.59 7.36
CA LYS A 70 2.87 -8.27 6.44
C LYS A 70 2.60 -6.97 5.67
N ASP A 71 1.38 -6.81 5.15
CA ASP A 71 1.02 -5.68 4.31
C ASP A 71 0.71 -4.43 5.14
N ARG A 72 0.26 -4.59 6.40
CA ARG A 72 0.20 -3.48 7.36
C ARG A 72 1.59 -2.96 7.72
N ILE A 73 2.56 -3.84 7.95
CA ILE A 73 3.96 -3.41 8.16
C ILE A 73 4.47 -2.64 6.94
N ARG A 74 4.23 -3.16 5.73
CA ARG A 74 4.61 -2.48 4.48
C ARG A 74 3.94 -1.12 4.32
N ALA A 75 2.68 -0.98 4.71
CA ALA A 75 1.95 0.30 4.68
C ALA A 75 2.57 1.34 5.63
N LEU A 76 3.07 0.91 6.80
CA LEU A 76 3.67 1.83 7.77
C LEU A 76 5.11 2.20 7.41
N GLY A 77 5.90 1.24 6.94
CA GLY A 77 7.30 1.42 6.56
C GLY A 77 8.28 0.49 7.31
N PRO A 78 9.59 0.77 7.22
CA PRO A 78 10.63 -0.14 7.71
C PRO A 78 10.63 -0.27 9.23
N THR A 79 10.72 -1.50 9.74
CA THR A 79 10.75 -1.79 11.19
C THR A 79 12.10 -1.54 11.85
N VAL A 80 13.18 -1.47 11.08
CA VAL A 80 14.56 -1.26 11.55
C VAL A 80 15.06 0.18 11.41
N ARG A 81 14.30 1.04 10.72
CA ARG A 81 14.58 2.46 10.49
C ARG A 81 13.28 3.25 10.66
N THR A 82 12.77 3.27 11.90
CA THR A 82 11.47 3.88 12.21
C THR A 82 11.42 5.37 11.89
N ASP A 83 12.58 6.02 11.85
CA ASP A 83 12.79 7.40 11.38
C ASP A 83 12.43 7.61 9.90
N LEU A 84 12.36 6.54 9.11
CA LEU A 84 11.98 6.54 7.69
C LEU A 84 10.56 5.98 7.44
N THR A 85 9.77 5.75 8.48
CA THR A 85 8.36 5.36 8.31
C THR A 85 7.50 6.53 7.83
N LEU A 86 6.24 6.26 7.46
CA LEU A 86 5.28 7.32 7.11
C LEU A 86 4.87 8.17 8.32
N LYS A 87 5.07 7.68 9.55
CA LYS A 87 4.67 8.35 10.80
C LYS A 87 5.83 8.35 11.82
N PRO A 88 7.00 8.93 11.50
CA PRO A 88 8.21 8.78 12.31
C PRO A 88 8.17 9.53 13.65
N ALA A 89 7.28 10.53 13.78
CA ALA A 89 7.09 11.31 15.00
C ALA A 89 6.01 10.74 15.93
N ASP A 90 5.30 9.70 15.50
CA ASP A 90 4.22 9.07 16.27
C ASP A 90 4.74 7.79 16.95
N PRO A 91 4.95 7.81 18.28
CA PRO A 91 5.47 6.64 19.00
C PRO A 91 4.50 5.46 19.02
N ASP A 92 3.20 5.70 18.78
CA ASP A 92 2.15 4.69 18.83
C ASP A 92 1.80 4.11 17.45
N ALA A 93 2.44 4.60 16.37
CA ALA A 93 2.14 4.17 15.00
C ALA A 93 2.27 2.64 14.79
N GLY A 94 3.14 1.98 15.56
CA GLY A 94 3.30 0.52 15.53
C GLY A 94 2.05 -0.24 16.01
N ALA A 95 1.22 0.35 16.87
CA ALA A 95 -0.02 -0.28 17.35
C ALA A 95 -1.02 -0.49 16.21
N TRP A 96 -0.97 0.33 15.16
CA TRP A 96 -1.82 0.15 13.98
C TRP A 96 -1.48 -1.13 13.21
N VAL A 97 -0.31 -1.74 13.37
CA VAL A 97 0.04 -3.00 12.70
C VAL A 97 -0.74 -4.19 13.29
N ILE A 98 -0.95 -4.18 14.61
CA ILE A 98 -1.51 -5.32 15.36
C ILE A 98 -3.05 -5.33 15.24
#